data_AF-A0A7X7HZM7-F1
#
_entry.id   AF-A0A7X7HZM7-F1
#
_cell.length_a   1.000
_cell.length_b   1.000
_cell.length_c   1.000
_cell.angle_alpha   90.00
_cell.angle_beta   90.00
_cell.angle_gamma   90.00
#
_symmetry.space_group_name_H-M   'P 1'
#
loop_
_entity.id
_entity.type
_entity.pdbx_description
1 polymer ?
#
loop_
_entity_poly.entity_id
_entity_poly.type
_entity_poly.pdbx_seq_one_letter_code
_entity_poly.pdbx_strand_id
1 'polypeptide(L)'
;MTDDFKKKISLFCNVPPVCVFENRTLKSVYDVPLVLDKKGFADVICEKFGFSRKEFALSEWNELSRNFSCPKDTTTIALVGKYVGLRDAYLSVVESFTHVAAANHTRIDIKWVEVNDMAAETADNLPGRNY
;
A
#
# COMPACT_ATOMS: atom_id res chain seq x y z
N MET A 1 -11.74 -14.54 13.12
CA MET A 1 -13.21 -14.57 13.15
C MET A 1 -13.67 -15.98 13.49
N THR A 2 -14.56 -16.15 14.47
CA THR A 2 -15.12 -17.47 14.82
C THR A 2 -16.17 -17.90 13.80
N ASP A 3 -16.41 -19.20 13.69
CA ASP A 3 -17.41 -19.74 12.75
C ASP A 3 -18.83 -19.30 13.10
N ASP A 4 -19.14 -19.09 14.37
CA ASP A 4 -20.45 -18.58 14.79
C ASP A 4 -20.71 -17.16 14.29
N PHE A 5 -19.68 -16.29 14.32
CA PHE A 5 -19.77 -14.96 13.73
C PHE A 5 -19.93 -15.03 12.21
N LYS A 6 -19.22 -15.93 11.53
CA LYS A 6 -19.39 -16.14 10.08
C LYS A 6 -20.83 -16.55 9.73
N LYS A 7 -21.38 -17.50 10.48
CA LYS A 7 -22.77 -17.98 10.27
C LYS A 7 -23.80 -16.86 10.48
N LYS A 8 -23.61 -16.00 11.48
CA LYS A 8 -24.49 -14.84 11.69
C LYS A 8 -24.45 -13.88 10.51
N ILE A 9 -23.26 -13.51 10.02
CA ILE A 9 -23.11 -12.63 8.86
C ILE A 9 -23.75 -13.27 7.62
N SER A 10 -23.48 -14.55 7.39
CA SER A 10 -24.07 -15.34 6.30
C SER A 10 -25.60 -15.30 6.33
N LEU A 11 -26.21 -15.48 7.51
CA LEU A 11 -27.66 -15.43 7.70
C LEU A 11 -28.24 -14.05 7.39
N PHE A 12 -27.65 -12.96 7.92
CA PHE A 12 -28.18 -11.61 7.75
C PHE A 12 -27.94 -11.03 6.35
N CYS A 13 -26.85 -11.42 5.69
CA CYS A 13 -26.51 -10.92 4.36
C CYS A 13 -26.96 -11.84 3.22
N ASN A 14 -27.58 -12.99 3.53
CA ASN A 14 -28.02 -14.00 2.58
C ASN A 14 -26.89 -14.43 1.61
N VAL A 15 -25.69 -14.64 2.15
CA VAL A 15 -24.51 -15.11 1.40
C VAL A 15 -24.02 -16.43 1.99
N PRO A 16 -23.52 -17.39 1.18
CA PRO A 16 -22.95 -18.62 1.72
C PRO A 16 -21.80 -18.34 2.72
N PRO A 17 -21.64 -19.12 3.80
CA PRO A 17 -20.57 -18.90 4.79
C PRO A 17 -19.16 -18.94 4.19
N VAL A 18 -18.96 -19.72 3.13
CA VAL A 18 -17.69 -19.80 2.39
C VAL A 18 -17.32 -18.47 1.71
N CYS A 19 -18.31 -17.63 1.43
CA CYS A 19 -18.13 -16.29 0.87
C CYS A 19 -17.85 -15.21 1.95
N VAL A 20 -17.79 -15.58 3.23
CA VAL A 20 -17.58 -14.64 4.34
C VAL A 20 -16.10 -14.64 4.75
N PHE A 21 -15.36 -13.64 4.26
CA PHE A 21 -13.93 -13.47 4.49
C PHE A 21 -13.63 -12.38 5.52
N GLU A 22 -12.74 -12.67 6.47
CA GLU A 22 -12.25 -11.67 7.41
C GLU A 22 -11.10 -10.89 6.77
N ASN A 23 -11.26 -9.58 6.58
CA ASN A 23 -10.19 -8.72 6.07
C ASN A 23 -9.70 -7.79 7.20
N ARG A 24 -8.64 -8.21 7.90
CA ARG A 24 -8.06 -7.42 9.00
C ARG A 24 -7.20 -6.29 8.44
N THR A 25 -7.00 -5.22 9.22
CA THR A 25 -5.98 -4.23 8.91
C THR A 25 -4.60 -4.88 8.86
N LEU A 26 -3.94 -4.75 7.71
CA LEU A 26 -2.60 -5.27 7.47
C LEU A 26 -1.58 -4.12 7.47
N LYS A 27 -0.29 -4.47 7.59
CA LYS A 27 0.80 -3.48 7.63
C LYS A 27 1.09 -2.90 6.24
N SER A 28 0.86 -3.69 5.20
CA SER A 28 1.04 -3.30 3.82
C SER A 28 -0.15 -3.71 2.97
N VAL A 29 -0.45 -2.91 1.94
CA VAL A 29 -1.42 -3.26 0.90
C VAL A 29 -0.98 -4.51 0.11
N TYR A 30 0.32 -4.77 -0.01
CA TYR A 30 0.84 -5.96 -0.69
C TYR A 30 0.56 -7.25 0.08
N ASP A 31 0.24 -7.18 1.38
CA ASP A 31 -0.12 -8.37 2.16
C ASP A 31 -1.55 -8.84 1.89
N VAL A 32 -2.42 -7.94 1.40
CA VAL A 32 -3.85 -8.20 1.23
C VAL A 32 -4.10 -9.39 0.28
N PRO A 33 -3.51 -9.45 -0.93
CA PRO A 33 -3.74 -10.59 -1.83
C PRO A 33 -3.28 -11.91 -1.22
N LEU A 34 -2.15 -11.92 -0.50
CA LEU A 34 -1.58 -13.12 0.12
C LEU A 34 -2.48 -13.67 1.23
N VAL A 35 -3.06 -12.78 2.05
CA VAL A 35 -3.96 -13.17 3.15
C VAL A 35 -5.31 -13.64 2.61
N LEU A 36 -5.84 -13.01 1.56
CA LEU A 36 -7.09 -13.42 0.93
C LEU A 36 -6.96 -14.76 0.21
N ASP A 37 -5.86 -14.97 -0.52
CA ASP A 37 -5.60 -16.24 -1.22
C ASP A 37 -5.51 -17.42 -0.25
N LYS A 38 -4.78 -17.25 0.87
CA LYS A 38 -4.71 -18.25 1.96
C LYS A 38 -6.08 -18.59 2.58
N LYS A 39 -7.08 -17.72 2.43
CA LYS A 39 -8.45 -17.96 2.93
C LYS A 39 -9.35 -18.61 1.88
N GLY A 40 -8.85 -18.91 0.68
CA GLY A 40 -9.63 -19.51 -0.41
C GLY A 40 -10.49 -18.51 -1.18
N PHE A 41 -10.15 -17.22 -1.13
CA PHE A 41 -10.92 -16.18 -1.84
C PHE A 41 -10.96 -16.42 -3.35
N ALA A 42 -9.80 -16.72 -3.94
CA ALA A 42 -9.69 -17.01 -5.37
C ALA A 42 -10.44 -18.30 -5.76
N ASP A 43 -10.48 -19.32 -4.89
CA ASP A 43 -11.24 -20.56 -5.15
C ASP A 43 -12.73 -20.28 -5.29
N VAL A 44 -13.29 -19.51 -4.35
CA VAL A 44 -14.71 -19.14 -4.36
C VAL A 44 -15.07 -18.33 -5.61
N ILE A 45 -14.18 -17.45 -6.07
CA ILE A 45 -14.38 -16.72 -7.34
C ILE A 45 -14.36 -17.71 -8.51
N CYS A 46 -13.34 -18.56 -8.61
CA CYS A 46 -13.23 -19.53 -9.70
C CYS A 46 -14.44 -20.46 -9.78
N GLU A 47 -14.88 -21.01 -8.65
CA GLU A 47 -16.07 -21.87 -8.57
C GLU A 47 -17.33 -21.12 -9.04
N LYS A 48 -17.55 -19.90 -8.56
CA LYS A 48 -18.76 -19.14 -8.84
C LYS A 48 -18.89 -18.69 -10.29
N PHE A 49 -17.77 -18.45 -10.97
CA PHE A 49 -17.74 -18.04 -12.38
C PHE A 49 -17.41 -19.20 -13.34
N GLY A 50 -17.21 -20.43 -12.83
CA GLY A 50 -16.88 -21.60 -13.65
C GLY A 50 -15.48 -21.53 -14.27
N PHE A 51 -14.53 -20.80 -13.66
CA PHE A 51 -13.15 -20.74 -14.12
C PHE A 51 -12.34 -21.91 -13.58
N SER A 52 -11.43 -22.44 -14.40
CA SER A 52 -10.40 -23.35 -13.91
C SER A 52 -9.45 -22.58 -12.99
N ARG A 53 -9.29 -23.04 -11.75
CA ARG A 53 -8.27 -22.51 -10.84
C ARG A 53 -6.90 -22.80 -11.43
N LYS A 54 -6.21 -21.75 -11.88
CA LYS A 54 -4.78 -21.80 -12.17
C LYS A 54 -4.03 -21.59 -10.87
N GLU A 55 -3.01 -22.40 -10.59
CA GLU A 55 -2.05 -22.04 -9.55
C GLU A 55 -1.33 -20.76 -9.98
N PHE A 56 -1.54 -19.69 -9.22
CA PHE A 56 -0.82 -18.45 -9.42
C PHE A 56 0.48 -18.53 -8.63
N ALA A 57 1.61 -18.40 -9.32
CA ALA A 57 2.89 -18.23 -8.66
C ALA A 57 2.91 -16.86 -7.96
N LEU A 58 2.65 -16.85 -6.65
CA LEU A 58 2.73 -15.65 -5.82
C LEU A 58 4.18 -15.38 -5.34
N SER A 59 5.18 -16.02 -5.94
CA SER A 59 6.59 -15.91 -5.53
C SER A 59 7.09 -14.47 -5.57
N GLU A 60 6.84 -13.77 -6.68
CA GLU A 60 7.22 -12.37 -6.87
C GLU A 60 6.50 -11.45 -5.85
N TRP A 61 5.22 -11.72 -5.60
CA TRP A 61 4.43 -10.94 -4.65
C TRP A 61 4.87 -11.15 -3.19
N ASN A 62 5.22 -12.40 -2.85
CA ASN A 62 5.81 -12.73 -1.54
C ASN A 62 7.18 -12.09 -1.38
N GLU A 63 7.98 -11.97 -2.43
CA GLU A 63 9.26 -11.24 -2.39
C GLU A 63 9.04 -9.75 -2.17
N LEU A 64 8.12 -9.11 -2.91
CA LEU A 64 7.75 -7.71 -2.74
C LEU A 64 7.31 -7.40 -1.29
N SER A 65 6.36 -8.16 -0.76
CA SER A 65 5.85 -8.00 0.62
C SER A 65 6.97 -8.19 1.67
N ARG A 66 7.87 -9.16 1.45
CA ARG A 66 9.02 -9.40 2.33
C ARG A 66 10.00 -8.23 2.31
N ASN A 67 10.37 -7.74 1.13
CA ASN A 67 11.33 -6.65 0.98
C ASN A 67 10.79 -5.34 1.60
N PHE A 68 9.50 -5.09 1.46
CA PHE A 68 8.82 -3.98 2.13
C PHE A 68 8.85 -4.10 3.67
N SER A 69 8.61 -5.32 4.18
CA SER A 69 8.51 -5.57 5.62
C SER A 69 9.86 -5.62 6.34
N CYS A 70 10.93 -6.00 5.62
CA CYS A 70 12.29 -6.18 6.16
C CYS A 70 13.33 -5.46 5.29
N PRO A 71 13.35 -4.11 5.29
CA PRO A 71 14.38 -3.34 4.60
C PRO A 71 15.73 -3.48 5.31
N LYS A 72 16.82 -3.47 4.54
CA LYS A 72 18.21 -3.49 5.03
C LYS A 72 18.71 -2.08 5.36
N ASP A 73 18.34 -1.11 4.52
CA ASP A 73 18.79 0.27 4.61
C ASP A 73 17.62 1.25 4.67
N THR A 74 17.91 2.52 4.91
CA THR A 74 16.92 3.61 4.87
C THR A 74 17.49 4.81 4.14
N THR A 75 16.71 5.37 3.21
CA THR A 75 17.05 6.57 2.45
C THR A 75 15.98 7.64 2.68
N THR A 76 16.39 8.87 2.95
CA THR A 76 15.47 10.00 3.10
C THR A 76 15.32 10.75 1.79
N ILE A 77 14.08 11.01 1.36
CA ILE A 77 13.75 11.79 0.16
C ILE A 77 12.84 12.95 0.56
N ALA A 78 13.20 14.17 0.15
CA ALA A 78 12.32 15.32 0.31
C ALA A 78 11.33 15.40 -0.87
N LEU A 79 10.03 15.40 -0.57
CA LEU A 79 8.96 15.65 -1.54
C LEU A 79 8.45 17.07 -1.31
N VAL A 80 8.79 17.95 -2.26
CA VAL A 80 8.39 19.36 -2.26
C VAL A 80 7.09 19.50 -3.05
N GLY A 81 6.05 20.03 -2.42
CA GLY A 81 4.73 20.17 -3.01
C GLY A 81 3.99 21.42 -2.54
N LYS A 82 2.96 21.84 -3.29
CA LYS A 82 2.14 23.02 -2.96
C LYS A 82 1.07 22.73 -1.89
N TYR A 83 0.75 21.45 -1.70
CA TYR A 83 -0.32 20.96 -0.84
C TYR A 83 0.15 19.68 -0.14
N VAL A 84 1.31 19.68 0.51
CA VAL A 84 1.81 18.46 1.17
C VAL A 84 0.97 18.05 2.38
N GLY A 85 0.13 18.95 2.90
CA GLY A 85 -0.93 18.62 3.86
C GLY A 85 -1.97 17.62 3.34
N LEU A 86 -2.17 17.51 2.02
CA LEU A 86 -3.04 16.51 1.39
C LEU A 86 -2.18 15.40 0.76
N ARG A 87 -1.76 14.43 1.57
CA ARG A 87 -0.86 13.34 1.14
C ARG A 87 -1.42 12.52 -0.02
N ASP A 88 -2.73 12.34 -0.08
CA ASP A 88 -3.40 11.55 -1.13
C ASP A 88 -3.21 12.15 -2.53
N ALA A 89 -2.97 13.46 -2.65
CA ALA A 89 -2.64 14.10 -3.93
C ALA A 89 -1.32 13.58 -4.54
N TYR A 90 -0.47 12.96 -3.72
CA TYR A 90 0.83 12.42 -4.13
C TYR A 90 0.88 10.89 -4.00
N LEU A 91 -0.26 10.21 -3.84
CA LEU A 91 -0.30 8.76 -3.59
C LEU A 91 0.47 7.96 -4.64
N SER A 92 0.29 8.27 -5.93
CA SER A 92 1.00 7.57 -7.01
C SER A 92 2.52 7.80 -6.98
N VAL A 93 2.96 8.99 -6.58
CA VAL A 93 4.39 9.33 -6.42
C VAL A 93 4.97 8.54 -5.25
N VAL A 94 4.29 8.55 -4.11
CA VAL A 94 4.69 7.77 -2.92
C VAL A 94 4.74 6.29 -3.24
N GLU A 95 3.77 5.77 -3.99
CA GLU A 95 3.73 4.36 -4.37
C GLU A 95 4.88 3.97 -5.30
N SER A 96 5.28 4.86 -6.22
CA SER A 96 6.45 4.63 -7.05
C SER A 96 7.73 4.51 -6.21
N PHE A 97 7.86 5.32 -5.14
CA PHE A 97 8.95 5.19 -4.18
C PHE A 97 8.87 3.86 -3.43
N THR A 98 7.69 3.44 -3.00
CA THR A 98 7.50 2.14 -2.35
C THR A 98 8.00 0.98 -3.23
N HIS A 99 7.70 0.98 -4.52
CA HIS A 99 8.17 -0.04 -5.45
C HIS A 99 9.70 -0.03 -5.61
N VAL A 100 10.30 1.16 -5.80
CA VAL A 100 11.77 1.31 -5.89
C VAL A 100 12.45 0.88 -4.58
N ALA A 101 11.86 1.24 -3.44
CA ALA A 101 12.33 0.87 -2.12
C ALA A 101 12.37 -0.66 -1.95
N ALA A 102 11.28 -1.33 -2.28
CA ALA A 102 11.19 -2.79 -2.20
C ALA A 102 12.15 -3.50 -3.18
N ALA A 103 12.35 -2.96 -4.40
CA ALA A 103 13.31 -3.50 -5.37
C ALA A 103 14.77 -3.37 -4.88
N ASN A 104 15.08 -2.34 -4.09
CA ASN A 104 16.43 -2.09 -3.57
C ASN A 104 16.62 -2.55 -2.10
N HIS A 105 15.66 -3.27 -1.53
CA HIS A 105 15.66 -3.66 -0.11
C HIS A 105 15.92 -2.48 0.86
N THR A 106 15.44 -1.29 0.54
CA THR A 106 15.57 -0.09 1.37
C THR A 106 14.20 0.38 1.83
N ARG A 107 14.16 1.14 2.92
CA ARG A 107 13.01 1.98 3.28
C ARG A 107 13.22 3.37 2.72
N ILE A 108 12.17 3.99 2.20
CA ILE A 108 12.18 5.42 1.87
C ILE A 108 11.44 6.17 2.97
N ASP A 109 12.13 7.14 3.59
CA ASP A 109 11.55 8.08 4.54
C ASP A 109 11.26 9.41 3.83
N ILE A 110 9.98 9.76 3.70
CA ILE A 110 9.56 10.93 2.93
C ILE A 110 9.47 12.15 3.85
N LYS A 111 10.33 13.14 3.60
CA LYS A 111 10.22 14.48 4.19
C LYS A 111 9.32 15.34 3.32
N TRP A 112 8.16 15.69 3.85
CA TRP A 112 7.19 16.54 3.18
C TRP A 112 7.59 18.01 3.36
N VAL A 113 7.72 18.74 2.27
CA VAL A 113 8.14 20.15 2.27
C VAL A 113 7.10 20.97 1.52
N GLU A 114 6.50 21.96 2.18
CA GLU A 114 5.63 22.92 1.49
C GLU A 114 6.48 23.90 0.67
N VAL A 115 6.09 24.15 -0.57
CA VAL A 115 6.79 25.09 -1.47
C VAL A 115 6.93 26.48 -0.84
N ASN A 116 5.92 26.92 -0.08
CA ASN A 116 5.92 28.25 0.55
C ASN A 116 7.01 28.40 1.61
N ASP A 117 7.42 27.31 2.28
CA ASP A 117 8.45 27.34 3.32
C ASP A 117 9.85 27.58 2.72
N MET A 118 10.05 27.21 1.44
CA MET A 118 11.32 27.42 0.73
C MET A 118 11.52 28.85 0.23
N ALA A 119 10.43 29.60 0.03
CA ALA A 119 10.50 30.97 -0.49
C ALA A 119 11.11 31.96 0.53
N ALA A 120 10.98 31.67 1.83
CA ALA A 120 11.53 32.52 2.89
C ALA A 120 13.07 32.48 2.94
N GLU A 121 13.69 31.32 2.73
CA GLU A 121 15.17 31.19 2.76
C GLU A 121 15.85 31.68 1.47
N THR A 122 15.16 31.61 0.33
CA THR A 122 15.74 32.05 -0.95
C THR A 122 15.75 33.58 -1.08
N ALA A 123 14.81 34.27 -0.43
CA ALA A 123 14.72 35.73 -0.46
C ALA A 123 15.88 36.42 0.30
N ASP A 124 16.42 35.77 1.33
CA ASP A 124 17.53 36.31 2.15
C ASP A 124 18.93 36.11 1.51
N ASN A 125 19.03 35.30 0.44
CA ASN A 125 20.28 34.98 -0.24
C ASN A 125 20.36 35.48 -1.70
N LEU A 126 19.50 36.43 -2.10
CA LEU A 126 19.56 37.04 -3.44
C LEU A 126 20.41 38.33 -3.40
N PRO A 127 21.66 38.32 -3.91
CA PRO A 127 22.40 39.55 -4.12
C PRO A 127 21.81 40.30 -5.31
N GLY A 128 21.09 41.38 -5.03
CA GLY A 128 20.67 42.35 -6.05
C GLY A 128 19.15 42.56 -6.11
N ARG A 129 18.66 43.42 -5.22
CA ARG A 129 17.39 44.11 -5.42
C ARG A 129 17.63 45.61 -5.32
N ASN A 130 18.18 46.18 -6.40
CA ASN A 130 18.16 47.60 -6.70
C ASN A 130 17.63 47.76 -8.11
N TYR A 131 16.31 47.96 -8.24
CA TYR A 131 15.67 48.76 -9.28
C TYR A 131 14.38 49.31 -8.70
#